data_AF-A0A7I7NIJ4-F1
#
_entry.id   AF-A0A7I7NIJ4-F1
#
_cell.length_a   1.000
_cell.length_b   1.000
_cell.length_c   1.000
_cell.angle_alpha   90.00
_cell.angle_beta   90.00
_cell.angle_gamma   90.00
#
_symmetry.space_group_name_H-M   'P 1'
#
loop_
_entity.id
_entity.type
_entity.pdbx_description
1 polymer ?
#
loop_
_entity_poly.entity_id
_entity_poly.type
_entity_poly.pdbx_seq_one_letter_code
_entity_poly.pdbx_strand_id
1 'polypeptide(L)'
;MREAGWPFAVATYSFVGMIALTTVVGVIREIFWGLPIYDPQQLAGTVPVHQGNGLVMGATILVLLCAFANGGSSLTGVKAISNTVDVFRKPQGHNARRVLTVMAGILGFLLAGVAYLAYVTHAAPYRTEYPSVSSQAGRAVFGDGVAGNIFFILVQASTAAILFTGANTSFNGFPALASFVAEDRFLPRQLMKRGHRLVFTLTALSVVLLVTTGGSVNALVPFYAIGVFTGFSMAGYGMTKHHLTRREPGWRHRLAINLSAGILSTVRGRDLRGGEVHRGCVAGRRLPAAQGAGKVDA
;
A
#
# COMPACT_ATOMS: atom_id res chain seq x y z
N MET A 1 7.47 -11.07 -26.34
CA MET A 1 7.73 -10.40 -25.03
C MET A 1 7.92 -8.88 -25.12
N ARG A 2 8.25 -8.27 -26.28
CA ARG A 2 8.35 -6.80 -26.41
C ARG A 2 7.01 -6.07 -26.54
N GLU A 3 5.96 -6.73 -27.02
CA GLU A 3 4.62 -6.11 -27.21
C GLU A 3 3.77 -6.05 -25.93
N ALA A 4 4.02 -6.93 -24.95
CA ALA A 4 3.24 -6.96 -23.70
C ALA A 4 3.53 -5.79 -22.75
N GLY A 5 4.63 -5.04 -22.96
CA GLY A 5 5.01 -3.92 -22.09
C GLY A 5 4.17 -2.66 -22.29
N TRP A 6 3.60 -2.47 -23.48
CA TRP A 6 2.80 -1.29 -23.82
C TRP A 6 1.54 -1.12 -22.95
N PRO A 7 0.67 -2.14 -22.75
CA PRO A 7 -0.51 -1.98 -21.91
C PRO A 7 -0.18 -1.69 -20.44
N PHE A 8 0.90 -2.27 -19.89
CA PHE A 8 1.35 -1.97 -18.52
C PHE A 8 1.90 -0.54 -18.39
N ALA A 9 2.63 -0.07 -19.41
CA ALA A 9 3.12 1.30 -19.45
C ALA A 9 1.95 2.31 -19.53
N VAL A 10 0.96 2.04 -20.38
CA VAL A 10 -0.24 2.89 -20.51
C VAL A 10 -1.00 3.00 -19.18
N ALA A 11 -1.21 1.88 -18.47
CA ALA A 11 -1.86 1.89 -17.16
C ALA A 11 -1.08 2.74 -16.14
N THR A 12 0.25 2.64 -16.14
CA THR A 12 1.10 3.39 -15.21
C THR A 12 1.13 4.88 -15.53
N TYR A 13 1.34 5.25 -16.79
CA TYR A 13 1.40 6.65 -17.20
C TYR A 13 0.04 7.35 -17.08
N SER A 14 -1.06 6.66 -17.40
CA SER A 14 -2.41 7.21 -17.21
C SER A 14 -2.69 7.47 -15.73
N PHE A 15 -2.36 6.54 -14.83
CA PHE A 15 -2.53 6.75 -13.40
C PHE A 15 -1.70 7.93 -12.86
N VAL A 16 -0.40 7.99 -13.21
CA VAL A 16 0.48 9.10 -12.80
C VAL A 16 -0.05 10.43 -13.33
N GLY A 17 -0.45 10.49 -14.59
CA GLY A 17 -1.00 11.69 -15.21
C GLY A 17 -2.31 12.14 -14.55
N MET A 18 -3.24 11.23 -14.31
CA MET A 18 -4.54 11.56 -13.73
C MET A 18 -4.45 11.99 -12.26
N ILE A 19 -3.61 11.35 -11.44
CA ILE A 19 -3.43 11.76 -10.04
C ILE A 19 -2.63 13.06 -9.95
N ALA A 20 -1.61 13.26 -10.80
CA ALA A 20 -0.89 14.53 -10.87
C ALA A 20 -1.84 15.67 -11.29
N LEU A 21 -2.68 15.44 -12.31
CA LEU A 21 -3.70 16.40 -12.73
C LEU A 21 -4.69 16.70 -11.60
N THR A 22 -5.20 15.68 -10.92
CA THR A 22 -6.11 15.84 -9.78
C THR A 22 -5.46 16.66 -8.66
N THR A 23 -4.17 16.42 -8.40
CA THR A 23 -3.40 17.18 -7.40
C THR A 23 -3.27 18.65 -7.81
N VAL A 24 -2.80 18.92 -9.04
CA VAL A 24 -2.58 20.28 -9.53
C VAL A 24 -3.89 21.07 -9.60
N VAL A 25 -4.95 20.48 -10.17
CA VAL A 25 -6.28 21.10 -10.24
C VAL A 25 -6.86 21.31 -8.85
N GLY A 26 -6.67 20.36 -7.93
CA GLY A 26 -7.10 20.49 -6.55
C GLY A 26 -6.42 21.66 -5.83
N VAL A 27 -5.09 21.76 -5.92
CA VAL A 27 -4.33 22.87 -5.30
C VAL A 27 -4.73 24.22 -5.90
N ILE A 28 -4.88 24.31 -7.23
CA ILE A 28 -5.33 25.55 -7.88
C ILE A 28 -6.73 25.92 -7.39
N ARG A 29 -7.66 24.96 -7.37
CA ARG A 29 -9.04 25.21 -6.92
C ARG A 29 -9.10 25.68 -5.47
N GLU A 30 -8.21 25.18 -4.61
CA GLU A 30 -8.09 25.61 -3.21
C GLU A 30 -7.71 27.08 -3.09
N ILE A 31 -6.70 27.50 -3.85
CA ILE A 31 -6.15 28.85 -3.79
C ILE A 31 -7.17 29.88 -4.31
N PHE A 32 -7.93 29.53 -5.35
CA PHE A 32 -8.81 30.49 -6.03
C PHE A 32 -10.29 30.44 -5.58
N TRP A 33 -10.83 29.26 -5.27
CA TRP A 33 -12.27 29.05 -5.05
C TRP A 33 -12.62 28.41 -3.71
N GLY A 34 -11.63 27.85 -2.99
CA GLY A 34 -11.86 26.97 -1.85
C GLY A 34 -12.39 25.60 -2.28
N LEU A 35 -12.02 24.55 -1.54
CA LEU A 35 -12.58 23.21 -1.74
C LEU A 35 -13.79 22.98 -0.83
N PRO A 36 -14.77 22.17 -1.27
CA PRO A 36 -15.81 21.69 -0.37
C PRO A 36 -15.16 20.88 0.75
N ILE A 37 -15.43 21.29 1.99
CA ILE A 37 -14.99 20.59 3.20
C ILE A 37 -16.00 19.48 3.47
N TYR A 38 -15.54 18.23 3.54
CA TYR A 38 -16.39 17.15 4.02
C TYR A 38 -16.46 17.26 5.55
N ASP A 39 -17.62 17.66 6.07
CA ASP A 39 -17.80 17.85 7.50
C ASP A 39 -17.91 16.48 8.22
N PRO A 40 -16.92 16.07 9.03
CA PRO A 40 -16.89 14.73 9.63
C PRO A 40 -18.04 14.48 10.62
N GLN A 41 -18.72 15.53 11.08
CA GLN A 41 -19.81 15.46 12.06
C GLN A 41 -21.21 15.28 11.45
N GLN A 42 -21.40 15.53 10.14
CA GLN A 42 -22.69 15.37 9.47
C GLN A 42 -22.79 14.10 8.62
N LEU A 43 -21.71 13.35 8.42
CA LEU A 43 -21.74 12.09 7.68
C LEU A 43 -21.87 10.88 8.61
N ALA A 44 -23.06 10.26 8.61
CA ALA A 44 -23.32 8.99 9.29
C ALA A 44 -22.38 7.88 8.78
N GLY A 45 -21.45 7.42 9.62
CA GLY A 45 -20.54 6.30 9.32
C GLY A 45 -19.04 6.61 9.35
N THR A 46 -18.64 7.85 9.67
CA THR A 46 -17.25 8.22 9.94
C THR A 46 -16.79 7.68 11.31
N VAL A 47 -15.49 7.42 11.46
CA VAL A 47 -14.93 6.98 12.76
C VAL A 47 -14.87 8.19 13.71
N PRO A 48 -15.58 8.18 14.84
CA PRO A 48 -15.63 9.34 15.74
C PRO A 48 -14.27 9.52 16.43
N VAL A 49 -13.62 10.65 16.17
CA VAL A 49 -12.39 11.05 16.85
C VAL A 49 -12.77 11.58 18.23
N HIS A 50 -12.63 10.75 19.26
CA HIS A 50 -12.81 11.18 20.64
C HIS A 50 -11.55 11.88 21.15
N GLN A 51 -11.67 13.15 21.51
CA GLN A 51 -10.63 13.85 22.27
C GLN A 51 -10.79 13.51 23.75
N GLY A 52 -9.83 12.78 24.32
CA GLY A 52 -9.82 12.42 25.74
C GLY A 52 -8.43 12.60 26.37
N ASN A 53 -8.36 12.55 27.69
CA ASN A 53 -7.17 12.84 28.51
C ASN A 53 -6.03 11.83 28.37
N GLY A 54 -4.78 12.26 28.67
CA GLY A 54 -3.62 11.49 29.16
C GLY A 54 -3.31 10.13 28.51
N LEU A 55 -4.12 9.10 28.80
CA LEU A 55 -4.09 7.79 28.12
C LEU A 55 -4.25 7.92 26.60
N VAL A 56 -5.01 8.92 26.15
CA VAL A 56 -5.20 9.21 24.72
C VAL A 56 -3.93 9.74 24.09
N MET A 57 -2.97 10.37 24.81
CA MET A 57 -1.68 10.73 24.20
C MET A 57 -0.84 9.50 23.86
N GLY A 58 -0.81 8.50 24.75
CA GLY A 58 -0.17 7.21 24.47
C GLY A 58 -0.85 6.46 23.32
N ALA A 59 -2.19 6.44 23.32
CA ALA A 59 -2.97 5.89 22.21
C ALA A 59 -2.80 6.69 20.90
N THR A 60 -2.62 8.02 20.97
CA THR A 60 -2.38 8.87 19.80
C THR A 60 -1.02 8.59 19.20
N ILE A 61 0.01 8.42 20.03
CA ILE A 61 1.34 7.99 19.56
C ILE A 61 1.23 6.62 18.88
N LEU A 62 0.56 5.64 19.49
CA LEU A 62 0.34 4.32 18.87
C LEU A 62 -0.47 4.40 17.57
N VAL A 63 -1.50 5.23 17.51
CA VAL A 63 -2.29 5.45 16.30
C VAL A 63 -1.46 6.13 15.22
N LEU A 64 -0.60 7.08 15.57
CA LEU A 64 0.27 7.80 14.65
C LEU A 64 1.38 6.88 14.13
N LEU A 65 1.95 6.02 14.97
CA LEU A 65 2.88 4.96 14.56
C LEU A 65 2.20 3.94 13.66
N CYS A 66 0.96 3.54 13.97
CA CYS A 66 0.17 2.63 13.16
C CYS A 66 -0.21 3.25 11.81
N ALA A 67 -0.61 4.53 11.78
CA ALA A 67 -0.86 5.28 10.55
C ALA A 67 0.42 5.41 9.71
N PHE A 68 1.56 5.70 10.34
CA PHE A 68 2.87 5.72 9.69
C PHE A 68 3.32 4.33 9.21
N ALA A 69 2.93 3.26 9.91
CA ALA A 69 3.18 1.88 9.52
C ALA A 69 2.41 1.50 8.26
N ASN A 70 1.11 1.81 8.25
CA ASN A 70 0.24 1.59 7.11
C ASN A 70 0.61 2.47 5.92
N GLY A 71 0.95 3.75 6.14
CA GLY A 71 1.44 4.65 5.08
C GLY A 71 2.77 4.19 4.47
N GLY A 72 3.66 3.60 5.27
CA GLY A 72 4.90 3.00 4.78
C GLY A 72 4.68 1.82 3.82
N SER A 73 3.51 1.18 3.86
CA SER A 73 3.15 0.11 2.93
C SER A 73 3.00 0.60 1.49
N SER A 74 2.76 1.89 1.25
CA SER A 74 2.69 2.46 -0.10
C SER A 74 4.04 2.47 -0.82
N LEU A 75 5.16 2.47 -0.08
CA LEU A 75 6.51 2.55 -0.64
C LEU A 75 7.12 1.18 -0.94
N THR A 76 6.43 0.09 -0.65
CA THR A 76 6.93 -1.28 -0.75
C THR A 76 7.21 -1.73 -2.19
N GLY A 77 6.58 -1.08 -3.17
CA GLY A 77 6.77 -1.34 -4.61
C GLY A 77 8.20 -1.14 -5.10
N VAL A 78 9.04 -0.39 -4.37
CA VAL A 78 10.47 -0.20 -4.68
C VAL A 78 11.26 -1.52 -4.73
N LYS A 79 10.79 -2.56 -4.02
CA LYS A 79 11.41 -3.89 -4.00
C LYS A 79 11.31 -4.62 -5.33
N ALA A 80 10.27 -4.34 -6.12
CA ALA A 80 10.11 -4.98 -7.41
C ALA A 80 11.32 -4.64 -8.31
N ILE A 81 11.75 -3.36 -8.31
CA ILE A 81 12.90 -2.89 -9.08
C ILE A 81 14.20 -3.52 -8.56
N SER A 82 14.41 -3.57 -7.23
CA SER A 82 15.64 -4.17 -6.67
C SER A 82 15.78 -5.65 -7.01
N ASN A 83 14.67 -6.36 -7.22
CA ASN A 83 14.66 -7.77 -7.60
C ASN A 83 14.85 -8.01 -9.11
N THR A 84 14.79 -6.95 -9.93
CA THR A 84 14.93 -7.04 -11.40
C THR A 84 16.09 -6.21 -11.94
N VAL A 85 17.09 -5.92 -11.10
CA VAL A 85 18.29 -5.15 -11.51
C VAL A 85 19.01 -5.79 -12.70
N ASP A 86 19.02 -7.12 -12.78
CA ASP A 86 19.71 -7.85 -13.86
C ASP A 86 19.08 -7.64 -15.24
N VAL A 87 17.81 -7.21 -15.30
CA VAL A 87 17.07 -6.94 -16.55
C VAL A 87 17.45 -5.58 -17.15
N PHE A 88 18.06 -4.68 -16.36
CA PHE A 88 18.46 -3.36 -16.84
C PHE A 88 19.61 -3.43 -17.85
N ARG A 89 19.63 -2.50 -18.81
CA ARG A 89 20.76 -2.35 -19.73
C ARG A 89 22.02 -1.98 -18.96
N LYS A 90 23.17 -2.55 -19.34
CA LYS A 90 24.46 -2.20 -18.75
C LYS A 90 24.78 -0.71 -18.97
N PRO A 91 25.30 0.03 -17.97
CA PRO A 91 25.59 -0.40 -16.58
C PRO A 91 24.32 -0.56 -15.72
N GLN A 92 24.07 -1.80 -15.27
CA GLN A 92 22.83 -2.20 -14.58
C GLN A 92 22.57 -1.39 -13.31
N GLY A 93 23.55 -1.32 -12.41
CA GLY A 93 23.39 -0.65 -11.12
C GLY A 93 23.10 0.85 -11.22
N HIS A 94 23.75 1.55 -12.17
CA HIS A 94 23.53 2.98 -12.35
C HIS A 94 22.15 3.28 -12.93
N ASN A 95 21.73 2.49 -13.91
CA ASN A 95 20.41 2.64 -14.54
C ASN A 95 19.28 2.27 -13.57
N ALA A 96 19.42 1.17 -12.82
CA ALA A 96 18.47 0.79 -11.79
C ALA A 96 18.34 1.87 -10.71
N ARG A 97 19.46 2.46 -10.26
CA ARG A 97 19.44 3.56 -9.28
C ARG A 97 18.71 4.79 -9.80
N ARG A 98 18.97 5.21 -11.05
CA ARG A 98 18.26 6.35 -11.67
C ARG A 98 16.74 6.12 -11.69
N VAL A 99 16.31 4.94 -12.14
CA VAL A 99 14.89 4.60 -12.20
C VAL A 99 14.26 4.55 -10.81
N LEU A 100 14.96 3.97 -9.83
CA LEU A 100 14.50 3.94 -8.44
C LEU A 100 14.29 5.36 -7.88
N THR A 101 15.24 6.27 -8.10
CA THR A 101 15.15 7.67 -7.63
C THR A 101 14.00 8.42 -8.30
N VAL A 102 13.83 8.28 -9.61
CA VAL A 102 12.73 8.94 -10.35
C VAL A 102 11.37 8.39 -9.88
N MET A 103 11.26 7.06 -9.74
CA MET A 103 10.03 6.44 -9.26
C MET A 103 9.70 6.89 -7.84
N ALA A 104 10.69 6.94 -6.94
CA ALA A 104 10.50 7.42 -5.57
C ALA A 104 10.07 8.90 -5.53
N GLY A 105 10.63 9.74 -6.41
CA GLY A 105 10.23 11.14 -6.55
C GLY A 105 8.78 11.30 -7.03
N ILE A 106 8.39 10.56 -8.07
CA ILE A 106 7.00 10.57 -8.58
C ILE A 106 6.05 10.07 -7.49
N LEU A 107 6.33 8.93 -6.87
CA LEU A 107 5.48 8.36 -5.83
C LEU A 107 5.36 9.29 -4.61
N GLY A 108 6.46 9.93 -4.22
CA GLY A 108 6.48 10.94 -3.16
C GLY A 108 5.61 12.15 -3.50
N PHE A 109 5.70 12.67 -4.72
CA PHE A 109 4.86 13.77 -5.20
C PHE A 109 3.37 13.40 -5.20
N LEU A 110 3.01 12.24 -5.76
CA LEU A 110 1.61 11.79 -5.82
C LEU A 110 1.04 11.53 -4.42
N LEU A 111 1.81 10.89 -3.54
CA LEU A 111 1.38 10.61 -2.17
C LEU A 111 1.21 11.90 -1.36
N ALA A 112 2.16 12.83 -1.46
CA ALA A 112 2.08 14.13 -0.81
C ALA A 112 0.90 14.95 -1.34
N GLY A 113 0.66 14.92 -2.66
CA GLY A 113 -0.48 15.56 -3.30
C GLY A 113 -1.83 15.06 -2.78
N VAL A 114 -2.03 13.75 -2.81
CA VAL A 114 -3.28 13.14 -2.30
C VAL A 114 -3.43 13.38 -0.79
N ALA A 115 -2.34 13.31 -0.01
CA ALA A 115 -2.38 13.59 1.43
C ALA A 115 -2.74 15.06 1.72
N TYR A 116 -2.21 16.00 0.94
CA TYR A 116 -2.55 17.41 1.04
C TYR A 116 -4.03 17.66 0.73
N LEU A 117 -4.53 17.09 -0.38
CA LEU A 117 -5.95 17.18 -0.72
C LEU A 117 -6.84 16.56 0.37
N ALA A 118 -6.46 15.41 0.93
CA ALA A 118 -7.20 14.77 2.02
C ALA A 118 -7.22 15.60 3.30
N TYR A 119 -6.11 16.27 3.61
CA TYR A 119 -5.99 17.19 4.75
C TYR A 119 -6.93 18.40 4.60
N VAL A 120 -6.92 19.03 3.43
CA VAL A 120 -7.74 20.22 3.15
C VAL A 120 -9.22 19.87 3.10
N THR A 121 -9.57 18.78 2.41
CA THR A 121 -10.97 18.34 2.25
C THR A 121 -11.55 17.66 3.50
N HIS A 122 -10.74 17.39 4.53
CA HIS A 122 -11.13 16.61 5.71
C HIS A 122 -11.72 15.24 5.37
N ALA A 123 -11.21 14.62 4.30
CA ALA A 123 -11.65 13.32 3.82
C ALA A 123 -11.50 12.24 4.91
N ALA A 124 -12.61 11.83 5.51
CA ALA A 124 -12.62 10.83 6.58
C ALA A 124 -12.72 9.40 6.00
N PRO A 125 -12.01 8.42 6.57
CA PRO A 125 -12.19 7.03 6.20
C PRO A 125 -13.58 6.53 6.65
N TYR A 126 -14.35 6.00 5.71
CA TYR A 126 -15.66 5.41 5.98
C TYR A 126 -15.52 4.01 6.56
N ARG A 127 -16.41 3.65 7.50
CA ARG A 127 -16.52 2.29 8.06
C ARG A 127 -16.73 1.21 6.99
N THR A 128 -17.35 1.57 5.87
CA THR A 128 -17.65 0.71 4.73
C THR A 128 -16.51 0.60 3.71
N GLU A 129 -15.34 1.22 3.96
CA GLU A 129 -14.16 1.26 3.05
C GLU A 129 -14.40 1.93 1.68
N TYR A 130 -15.66 2.29 1.37
CA TYR A 130 -16.10 3.00 0.19
C TYR A 130 -16.86 4.28 0.60
N PRO A 131 -16.64 5.43 -0.05
CA PRO A 131 -15.68 5.71 -1.14
C PRO A 131 -14.23 5.87 -0.64
N SER A 132 -13.27 5.48 -1.50
CA SER A 132 -11.83 5.64 -1.21
C SER A 132 -11.45 7.12 -1.06
N VAL A 133 -10.37 7.41 -0.32
CA VAL A 133 -9.86 8.78 -0.16
C VAL A 133 -9.56 9.42 -1.52
N SER A 134 -9.03 8.65 -2.48
CA SER A 134 -8.82 9.12 -3.86
C SER A 134 -10.14 9.43 -4.58
N SER A 135 -11.20 8.64 -4.34
CA SER A 135 -12.53 8.94 -4.90
C SER A 135 -13.18 10.17 -4.27
N GLN A 136 -12.96 10.41 -2.98
CA GLN A 136 -13.43 11.62 -2.28
C GLN A 136 -12.70 12.86 -2.80
N ALA A 137 -11.37 12.77 -2.94
CA ALA A 137 -10.54 13.82 -3.53
C ALA A 137 -10.96 14.11 -4.98
N GLY A 138 -11.16 13.08 -5.81
CA GLY A 138 -11.62 13.24 -7.19
C GLY A 138 -12.97 13.98 -7.28
N ARG A 139 -13.96 13.61 -6.46
CA ARG A 139 -15.25 14.30 -6.41
C ARG A 139 -15.14 15.75 -5.92
N ALA A 140 -14.34 15.99 -4.88
CA ALA A 140 -14.13 17.35 -4.37
C ALA A 140 -13.43 18.26 -5.38
N VAL A 141 -12.47 17.73 -6.15
CA VAL A 141 -11.69 18.49 -7.13
C VAL A 141 -12.46 18.76 -8.41
N PHE A 142 -13.18 17.76 -8.95
CA PHE A 142 -13.81 17.87 -10.26
C PHE A 142 -15.29 18.31 -10.21
N GLY A 143 -15.97 18.15 -9.07
CA GLY A 143 -17.39 18.48 -8.91
C GLY A 143 -18.33 17.63 -9.77
N ASP A 144 -19.64 17.92 -9.70
CA ASP A 144 -20.70 17.13 -10.36
C ASP A 144 -20.97 17.53 -11.83
N GLY A 145 -20.14 18.40 -12.41
CA GLY A 145 -20.28 18.80 -13.81
C GLY A 145 -20.00 17.66 -14.80
N VAL A 146 -20.49 17.77 -16.03
CA VAL A 146 -20.28 16.75 -17.09
C VAL A 146 -18.79 16.48 -17.33
N ALA A 147 -17.98 17.54 -17.42
CA ALA A 147 -16.53 17.40 -17.52
C ALA A 147 -15.92 16.77 -16.26
N GLY A 148 -16.44 17.10 -15.08
CA GLY A 148 -15.96 16.57 -13.81
C GLY A 148 -16.22 15.08 -13.64
N ASN A 149 -17.40 14.60 -14.06
CA ASN A 149 -17.74 13.19 -14.09
C ASN A 149 -16.86 12.39 -15.06
N ILE A 150 -16.51 12.97 -16.22
CA ILE A 150 -15.55 12.34 -17.14
C ILE A 150 -14.19 12.17 -16.46
N PHE A 151 -13.63 13.23 -15.88
CA PHE A 151 -12.34 13.14 -15.17
C PHE A 151 -12.39 12.17 -13.99
N PHE A 152 -13.48 12.16 -13.22
CA PHE A 152 -13.69 11.23 -12.13
C PHE A 152 -13.66 9.77 -12.61
N ILE A 153 -14.37 9.45 -13.70
CA ILE A 153 -14.36 8.11 -14.29
C ILE A 153 -12.95 7.74 -14.78
N LEU A 154 -12.21 8.66 -15.40
CA LEU A 154 -10.83 8.40 -15.82
C LEU A 154 -9.90 8.15 -14.64
N VAL A 155 -10.03 8.88 -13.53
CA VAL A 155 -9.25 8.64 -12.30
C VAL A 155 -9.55 7.24 -11.76
N GLN A 156 -10.82 6.86 -11.72
CA GLN A 156 -11.23 5.55 -11.22
C GLN A 156 -10.76 4.42 -12.14
N ALA A 157 -10.89 4.58 -13.45
CA ALA A 157 -10.45 3.61 -14.44
C ALA A 157 -8.92 3.42 -14.41
N SER A 158 -8.15 4.51 -14.33
CA SER A 158 -6.68 4.43 -14.20
C SER A 158 -6.25 3.81 -12.88
N THR A 159 -6.95 4.11 -11.77
CA THR A 159 -6.71 3.47 -10.47
C THR A 159 -6.99 1.96 -10.51
N ALA A 160 -8.09 1.54 -11.14
CA ALA A 160 -8.37 0.11 -11.33
C ALA A 160 -7.30 -0.57 -12.21
N ALA A 161 -6.89 0.08 -13.30
CA ALA A 161 -5.89 -0.44 -14.22
C ALA A 161 -4.50 -0.64 -13.56
N ILE A 162 -4.07 0.32 -12.72
CA ILE A 162 -2.79 0.18 -12.01
C ILE A 162 -2.85 -0.90 -10.93
N LEU A 163 -3.97 -1.05 -10.22
CA LEU A 163 -4.17 -2.12 -9.23
C LEU A 163 -4.15 -3.50 -9.91
N PHE A 164 -4.82 -3.64 -11.06
CA PHE A 164 -4.78 -4.85 -11.88
C PHE A 164 -3.35 -5.19 -12.34
N THR A 165 -2.62 -4.19 -12.82
CA THR A 165 -1.21 -4.33 -13.22
C THR A 165 -0.32 -4.73 -12.04
N GLY A 166 -0.56 -4.17 -10.85
CA GLY A 166 0.14 -4.52 -9.61
C GLY A 166 -0.09 -5.97 -9.19
N ALA A 167 -1.33 -6.46 -9.28
CA ALA A 167 -1.65 -7.86 -9.04
C ALA A 167 -0.90 -8.79 -10.00
N ASN A 168 -0.92 -8.48 -11.30
CA ASN A 168 -0.19 -9.25 -12.31
C ASN A 168 1.34 -9.26 -12.07
N THR A 169 1.91 -8.16 -11.60
CA THR A 169 3.34 -8.07 -11.25
C THR A 169 3.70 -9.06 -10.13
N SER A 170 2.82 -9.20 -9.13
CA SER A 170 3.02 -10.12 -8.00
C SER A 170 2.95 -11.59 -8.43
N PHE A 171 2.00 -11.95 -9.30
CA PHE A 171 1.89 -13.31 -9.85
C PHE A 171 3.10 -13.70 -10.71
N ASN A 172 3.67 -12.76 -11.46
CA ASN A 172 4.87 -13.01 -12.26
C ASN A 172 6.16 -13.00 -11.42
N GLY A 173 6.21 -12.22 -10.33
CA GLY A 173 7.38 -12.09 -9.47
C GLY A 173 7.62 -13.29 -8.54
N PHE A 174 6.56 -13.91 -8.01
CA PHE A 174 6.68 -15.01 -7.05
C PHE A 174 7.44 -16.24 -7.60
N PRO A 175 7.16 -16.77 -8.81
CA PRO A 175 7.88 -17.91 -9.34
C PRO A 175 9.38 -17.67 -9.50
N ALA A 176 9.79 -16.44 -9.83
CA ALA A 176 11.21 -16.09 -9.91
C ALA A 176 11.88 -16.16 -8.53
N LEU A 177 11.26 -15.59 -7.49
CA LEU A 177 11.78 -15.65 -6.12
C LEU A 177 11.80 -17.09 -5.58
N ALA A 178 10.74 -17.87 -5.81
CA ALA A 178 10.67 -19.26 -5.40
C ALA A 178 11.78 -20.11 -6.05
N SER A 179 12.09 -19.84 -7.34
CA SER A 179 13.17 -20.54 -8.03
C SER A 179 14.55 -20.24 -7.44
N PHE A 180 14.84 -18.99 -7.05
CA PHE A 180 16.10 -18.64 -6.40
C PHE A 180 16.27 -19.35 -5.04
N VAL A 181 15.22 -19.35 -4.21
CA VAL A 181 15.27 -20.03 -2.91
C VAL A 181 15.35 -21.56 -3.04
N ALA A 182 14.74 -22.13 -4.09
CA ALA A 182 14.83 -23.55 -4.39
C ALA A 182 16.21 -23.97 -4.91
N GLU A 183 16.90 -23.09 -5.64
CA GLU A 183 18.29 -23.29 -6.08
C GLU A 183 19.25 -23.36 -4.89
N ASP A 184 19.02 -22.53 -3.86
CA ASP A 184 19.74 -22.57 -2.59
C ASP A 184 19.39 -23.79 -1.70
N ARG A 185 18.60 -24.74 -2.21
CA ARG A 185 18.14 -25.97 -1.52
C ARG A 185 17.30 -25.75 -0.26
N PHE A 186 16.76 -24.55 -0.04
CA PHE A 186 15.82 -24.27 1.05
C PHE A 186 14.38 -24.70 0.73
N LEU A 187 14.07 -25.01 -0.53
CA LEU A 187 12.75 -25.46 -0.99
C LEU A 187 12.86 -26.74 -1.84
N PRO A 188 11.77 -27.54 -1.97
CA PRO A 188 11.75 -28.73 -2.82
C PRO A 188 12.17 -28.42 -4.25
N ARG A 189 13.05 -29.25 -4.83
CA ARG A 189 13.59 -29.08 -6.20
C ARG A 189 12.51 -28.98 -7.29
N GLN A 190 11.30 -29.47 -7.00
CA GLN A 190 10.13 -29.33 -7.87
C GLN A 190 9.76 -27.85 -8.15
N LEU A 191 10.10 -26.92 -7.24
CA LEU A 191 9.87 -25.48 -7.37
C LEU A 191 10.92 -24.75 -8.21
N MET A 192 12.01 -25.41 -8.62
CA MET A 192 12.99 -24.83 -9.55
C MET A 192 12.42 -24.72 -10.98
N LYS A 193 11.44 -25.56 -11.34
CA LYS A 193 10.78 -25.48 -12.65
C LYS A 193 9.75 -24.35 -12.63
N ARG A 194 10.01 -23.27 -13.35
CA ARG A 194 9.04 -22.19 -13.64
C ARG A 194 7.87 -22.77 -14.46
N GLY A 195 6.88 -23.34 -13.79
CA GLY A 195 5.73 -24.01 -14.42
C GLY A 195 4.39 -23.41 -14.02
N HIS A 196 3.38 -23.61 -14.87
CA HIS A 196 2.00 -23.14 -14.68
C HIS A 196 1.38 -23.57 -13.33
N ARG A 197 1.76 -24.74 -12.80
CA ARG A 197 1.22 -25.29 -11.54
C ARG A 197 1.42 -24.35 -10.34
N LEU A 198 2.52 -23.58 -10.31
CA LEU A 198 2.82 -22.68 -9.19
C LEU A 198 1.90 -21.45 -9.20
N VAL A 199 1.57 -20.95 -10.39
CA VAL A 199 0.62 -19.85 -10.58
C VAL A 199 -0.78 -20.28 -10.14
N PHE A 200 -1.21 -21.50 -10.49
CA PHE A 200 -2.50 -22.04 -10.04
C PHE A 200 -2.63 -22.13 -8.51
N THR A 201 -1.59 -22.58 -7.80
CA THR A 201 -1.62 -22.63 -6.32
C THR A 201 -1.70 -21.24 -5.71
N LEU A 202 -1.03 -20.23 -6.28
CA LEU A 202 -1.14 -18.84 -5.85
C LEU A 202 -2.53 -18.25 -6.10
N THR A 203 -3.14 -18.59 -7.24
CA THR A 203 -4.50 -18.16 -7.55
C THR A 203 -5.49 -18.77 -6.57
N ALA A 204 -5.38 -20.08 -6.29
CA ALA A 204 -6.22 -20.75 -5.31
C ALA A 204 -6.07 -20.12 -3.91
N LEU A 205 -4.84 -19.87 -3.46
CA LEU A 205 -4.58 -19.22 -2.17
C LEU A 205 -5.15 -17.79 -2.14
N SER A 206 -4.96 -17.01 -3.21
CA SER A 206 -5.50 -15.66 -3.33
C SER A 206 -7.02 -15.63 -3.27
N VAL A 207 -7.69 -16.58 -3.94
CA VAL A 207 -9.16 -16.72 -3.91
C VAL A 207 -9.64 -17.09 -2.50
N VAL A 208 -8.97 -18.03 -1.83
CA VAL A 208 -9.30 -18.40 -0.44
C VAL A 208 -9.16 -17.21 0.50
N LEU A 209 -8.07 -16.43 0.38
CA LEU A 209 -7.89 -15.22 1.18
C LEU A 209 -8.99 -14.20 0.88
N LEU A 210 -9.34 -13.99 -0.38
CA LEU A 210 -10.37 -13.03 -0.78
C LEU A 210 -11.75 -13.40 -0.21
N VAL A 211 -12.12 -14.68 -0.29
CA VAL A 211 -13.41 -15.19 0.22
C VAL A 211 -13.45 -15.12 1.74
N THR A 212 -12.37 -15.47 2.43
CA THR A 212 -12.32 -15.47 3.91
C THR A 212 -12.32 -14.07 4.52
N THR A 213 -11.71 -13.09 3.84
CA THR A 213 -11.63 -11.70 4.30
C THR A 213 -12.78 -10.83 3.81
N GLY A 214 -13.64 -11.36 2.92
CA GLY A 214 -14.73 -10.61 2.30
C GLY A 214 -14.27 -9.45 1.42
N GLY A 215 -13.01 -9.45 0.98
CA GLY A 215 -12.44 -8.36 0.16
C GLY A 215 -12.11 -7.07 0.93
N SER A 216 -12.08 -7.09 2.27
CA SER A 216 -11.70 -5.93 3.08
C SER A 216 -10.22 -5.57 2.93
N VAL A 217 -9.95 -4.37 2.44
CA VAL A 217 -8.57 -3.86 2.32
C VAL A 217 -7.96 -3.62 3.69
N ASN A 218 -8.77 -3.20 4.68
CA ASN A 218 -8.29 -2.97 6.04
C ASN A 218 -7.82 -4.26 6.73
N ALA A 219 -8.43 -5.40 6.40
CA ALA A 219 -7.97 -6.69 6.88
C ALA A 219 -6.69 -7.17 6.16
N LEU A 220 -6.58 -6.93 4.85
CA LEU A 220 -5.44 -7.42 4.04
C LEU A 220 -4.16 -6.61 4.20
N VAL A 221 -4.24 -5.30 4.37
CA VAL A 221 -3.07 -4.41 4.42
C VAL A 221 -2.09 -4.78 5.55
N PRO A 222 -2.53 -5.09 6.79
CA PRO A 222 -1.64 -5.56 7.84
C PRO A 222 -0.88 -6.85 7.50
N PHE A 223 -1.55 -7.88 6.96
CA PHE A 223 -0.89 -9.12 6.53
C PHE A 223 0.18 -8.87 5.47
N TYR A 224 -0.15 -8.04 4.48
CA TYR A 224 0.80 -7.61 3.46
C TYR A 224 2.02 -6.88 4.07
N ALA A 225 1.74 -5.91 4.95
CA ALA A 225 2.77 -5.09 5.58
C ALA A 225 3.72 -5.93 6.45
N ILE A 226 3.24 -6.93 7.20
CA ILE A 226 4.09 -7.83 8.01
C ILE A 226 5.12 -8.54 7.11
N GLY A 227 4.69 -9.10 5.99
CA GLY A 227 5.59 -9.79 5.05
C GLY A 227 6.65 -8.84 4.49
N VAL A 228 6.23 -7.65 4.05
CA VAL A 228 7.17 -6.69 3.45
C VAL A 228 8.15 -6.12 4.47
N PHE A 229 7.71 -5.72 5.65
CA PHE A 229 8.60 -5.18 6.69
C PHE A 229 9.57 -6.24 7.22
N THR A 230 9.16 -7.51 7.29
CA THR A 230 10.07 -8.62 7.61
C THR A 230 11.20 -8.71 6.58
N GLY A 231 10.87 -8.66 5.28
CA GLY A 231 11.89 -8.68 4.23
C GLY A 231 12.81 -7.45 4.25
N PHE A 232 12.30 -6.26 4.58
CA PHE A 232 13.14 -5.06 4.73
C PHE A 232 14.07 -5.16 5.93
N SER A 233 13.59 -5.72 7.04
CA SER A 233 14.39 -5.97 8.24
C SER A 233 15.55 -6.92 7.93
N MET A 234 15.26 -8.05 7.28
CA MET A 234 16.28 -9.02 6.86
C MET A 234 17.31 -8.40 5.91
N ALA A 235 16.87 -7.60 4.94
CA ALA A 235 17.78 -6.89 4.03
C ALA A 235 18.67 -5.88 4.77
N GLY A 236 18.10 -5.07 5.67
CA GLY A 236 18.84 -4.09 6.47
C GLY A 236 19.90 -4.75 7.35
N TYR A 237 19.54 -5.82 8.07
CA TYR A 237 20.50 -6.56 8.90
C TYR A 237 21.54 -7.31 8.07
N GLY A 238 21.15 -7.91 6.94
CA GLY A 238 22.07 -8.58 6.02
C GLY A 238 23.13 -7.60 5.47
N MET A 239 22.69 -6.42 5.02
CA MET A 239 23.59 -5.37 4.54
C MET A 239 24.44 -4.78 5.68
N THR A 240 23.93 -4.72 6.90
CA THR A 240 24.73 -4.30 8.07
C THR A 240 25.87 -5.29 8.31
N LYS A 241 25.59 -6.60 8.36
CA LYS A 241 26.61 -7.65 8.51
C LYS A 241 27.63 -7.60 7.36
N HIS A 242 27.17 -7.36 6.14
CA HIS A 242 28.03 -7.22 4.97
C HIS A 242 29.06 -6.09 5.14
N HIS A 243 28.62 -4.90 5.52
CA HIS A 243 29.51 -3.75 5.73
C HIS A 243 30.43 -3.92 6.95
N LEU A 244 29.98 -4.61 8.01
CA LEU A 244 30.82 -4.99 9.14
C LEU A 244 31.97 -5.93 8.74
N THR A 245 31.72 -6.81 7.77
CA THR A 245 32.68 -7.83 7.32
C THR A 245 33.68 -7.26 6.30
N ARG A 246 33.19 -6.56 5.27
CA ARG A 246 34.05 -6.07 4.16
C ARG A 246 34.75 -4.73 4.44
N ARG A 247 34.25 -3.92 5.37
CA ARG A 247 34.85 -2.64 5.82
C ARG A 247 35.34 -1.72 4.69
N GLU A 248 34.54 -1.60 3.64
CA GLU A 248 34.81 -0.71 2.50
C GLU A 248 34.87 0.79 2.90
N PRO A 249 35.41 1.68 2.05
CA PRO A 249 35.43 3.12 2.31
C PRO A 249 34.01 3.66 2.61
N GLY A 250 33.84 4.35 3.74
CA GLY A 250 32.54 4.86 4.19
C GLY A 250 31.62 3.82 4.85
N TRP A 251 32.15 2.65 5.25
CA TRP A 251 31.35 1.57 5.86
C TRP A 251 30.57 2.02 7.09
N ARG A 252 31.09 2.93 7.93
CA ARG A 252 30.39 3.41 9.15
C ARG A 252 29.07 4.11 8.83
N HIS A 253 29.06 4.98 7.82
CA HIS A 253 27.86 5.70 7.39
C HIS A 253 26.84 4.75 6.74
N ARG A 254 27.31 3.88 5.83
CA ARG A 254 26.45 2.87 5.18
C ARG A 254 25.89 1.86 6.18
N LEU A 255 26.65 1.52 7.20
CA LEU A 255 26.23 0.67 8.31
C LEU A 255 25.14 1.35 9.12
N ALA A 256 25.34 2.61 9.53
CA ALA A 256 24.33 3.35 10.30
C ALA A 256 22.99 3.45 9.55
N ILE A 257 23.03 3.71 8.23
CA ILE A 257 21.82 3.73 7.39
C ILE A 257 21.15 2.35 7.34
N ASN A 258 21.90 1.28 7.05
CA ASN A 258 21.29 -0.06 6.91
C ASN A 258 20.78 -0.61 8.25
N LEU A 259 21.48 -0.30 9.36
CA LEU A 259 21.10 -0.71 10.70
C LEU A 259 19.83 0.02 11.14
N SER A 260 19.79 1.35 10.97
CA SER A 260 18.59 2.14 11.30
C SER A 260 17.39 1.73 10.46
N ALA A 261 17.58 1.44 9.17
CA ALA A 261 16.52 0.90 8.30
C ALA A 261 16.00 -0.47 8.78
N GLY A 262 16.90 -1.36 9.23
CA GLY A 262 16.55 -2.66 9.78
C GLY A 262 15.77 -2.55 11.11
N ILE A 263 16.24 -1.71 12.02
CA ILE A 263 15.58 -1.44 13.31
C ILE A 263 14.20 -0.82 13.09
N LEU A 264 14.09 0.21 12.25
CA LEU A 264 12.81 0.86 11.97
C LEU A 264 11.79 -0.12 11.37
N SER A 265 12.25 -1.00 10.48
CA SER A 265 11.40 -2.01 9.85
C SER A 265 10.90 -3.07 10.85
N THR A 266 11.74 -3.49 11.81
CA THR A 266 11.34 -4.47 12.83
C THR A 266 10.37 -3.90 13.85
N VAL A 267 10.61 -2.66 14.31
CA VAL A 267 9.70 -1.95 15.21
C VAL A 267 8.31 -1.87 14.58
N ARG A 268 8.25 -1.49 13.29
CA ARG A 268 7.01 -1.38 12.54
C ARG A 268 6.31 -2.74 12.35
N GLY A 269 7.07 -3.79 12.02
CA GLY A 269 6.52 -5.14 11.87
C GLY A 269 5.96 -5.72 13.17
N ARG A 270 6.49 -5.31 14.34
CA ARG A 270 5.95 -5.67 15.66
C ARG A 270 4.68 -4.92 15.99
N ASP A 271 4.63 -3.62 15.72
CA ASP A 271 3.48 -2.77 16.02
C ASP A 271 2.21 -3.24 15.29
N LEU A 272 2.35 -3.62 14.01
CA LEU A 272 1.25 -4.19 13.22
C LEU A 272 0.69 -5.49 13.81
N ARG A 273 1.56 -6.37 14.35
CA ARG A 273 1.11 -7.60 15.04
C ARG A 273 0.40 -7.29 16.35
N GLY A 274 0.88 -6.31 17.10
CA GLY A 274 0.24 -5.88 18.36
C GLY A 274 -1.14 -5.25 18.14
N GLY A 275 -1.30 -4.44 17.09
CA GLY A 275 -2.56 -3.81 16.71
C GLY A 275 -3.64 -4.80 16.27
N GLU A 276 -3.28 -5.88 15.56
CA GLU A 276 -4.23 -6.95 15.22
C GLU A 276 -4.72 -7.73 16.44
N VAL A 277 -3.84 -8.03 17.41
CA VAL A 277 -4.25 -8.69 18.67
C VAL A 277 -5.27 -7.84 19.43
N HIS A 278 -5.07 -6.51 19.44
CA HIS A 278 -6.00 -5.58 20.08
C HIS A 278 -7.32 -5.39 19.32
N ARG A 279 -7.31 -5.31 17.97
CA ARG A 279 -8.54 -5.25 17.18
C ARG A 279 -9.30 -6.58 17.16
N GLY A 280 -8.61 -7.72 17.19
CA GLY A 280 -9.21 -9.05 17.30
C GLY A 280 -9.98 -9.26 18.61
N CYS A 281 -9.50 -8.68 19.72
CA CYS A 281 -10.25 -8.66 20.98
C CYS A 281 -11.52 -7.78 20.94
N VAL A 282 -11.54 -6.72 20.11
CA VAL A 282 -12.71 -5.84 19.96
C VAL A 282 -13.72 -6.41 18.95
N ALA A 283 -13.25 -7.04 17.88
CA ALA A 283 -14.10 -7.70 16.89
C ALA A 283 -14.63 -9.07 17.36
N GLY A 284 -14.01 -9.68 18.38
CA GLY A 284 -14.44 -10.94 18.98
C GLY A 284 -15.69 -10.83 19.87
N ARG A 285 -16.16 -9.62 20.18
CA ARG A 285 -17.44 -9.44 20.88
C ARG A 285 -18.59 -9.46 19.86
N ARG A 286 -18.87 -10.66 19.32
CA ARG A 286 -20.19 -10.96 18.72
C ARG A 286 -21.24 -10.60 19.77
N LEU A 287 -21.99 -9.53 19.56
CA LEU A 287 -23.24 -9.31 20.28
C LEU A 287 -24.17 -10.51 19.97
N PRO A 288 -24.83 -11.09 20.99
CA PRO A 288 -25.70 -12.25 20.78
C PRO A 288 -26.89 -11.86 19.91
N ALA A 289 -27.32 -12.80 19.09
CA ALA A 289 -28.54 -12.74 18.32
C ALA A 289 -29.71 -12.31 19.20
N ALA A 290 -30.28 -11.15 18.91
CA ALA A 290 -31.63 -10.83 19.35
C ALA A 290 -32.59 -11.66 18.50
N GLN A 291 -32.93 -12.85 19.01
CA GLN A 291 -34.18 -13.51 18.70
C GLN A 291 -35.32 -12.59 19.14
N GLY A 292 -36.18 -12.23 18.19
CA GLY A 292 -37.42 -11.52 18.43
C GLY A 292 -38.43 -11.95 17.39
N ALA A 293 -38.97 -13.16 17.57
CA ALA A 293 -40.12 -13.64 16.84
C ALA A 293 -41.37 -12.84 17.26
N GLY A 294 -42.10 -12.33 16.28
CA GLY A 294 -43.48 -11.83 16.39
C GLY A 294 -43.98 -11.68 14.95
N LYS A 295 -44.41 -12.77 14.32
CA LYS A 295 -45.79 -13.31 14.31
C LYS A 295 -46.80 -12.27 13.80
N VAL A 296 -47.12 -12.45 12.52
CA VAL A 296 -48.41 -12.30 11.81
C VAL A 296 -49.59 -11.87 12.69
N ASP A 297 -50.34 -10.84 12.26
CA ASP A 297 -51.77 -10.88 11.87
C ASP A 297 -52.41 -9.47 11.89
N ALA A 298 -53.27 -9.24 10.89
CA ALA A 298 -54.19 -8.12 10.62
C ALA A 298 -53.63 -6.81 10.02
#